data_AF-A0A243W5C0-F1
#
_entry.id   AF-A0A243W5C0-F1
#
_cell.length_a   1.000
_cell.length_b   1.000
_cell.length_c   1.000
_cell.angle_alpha   90.00
_cell.angle_beta   90.00
_cell.angle_gamma   90.00
#
_symmetry.space_group_name_H-M   'P 1'
#
loop_
_entity.id
_entity.type
_entity.pdbx_description
1 polymer ?
#
loop_
_entity_poly.entity_id
_entity_poly.type
_entity_poly.pdbx_seq_one_letter_code
_entity_poly.pdbx_strand_id
1 'polypeptide(L)'
;MPADLVAILQSLRLQLLSLSVTAPYYRPRLLRSIEQLEYVVGEWPLKYWPTSPAPTHGLLRQARSYTPSRQQLRQQLLTLKRALRDEEQVIDSYPQHQLLLDLILCLL
;
A
#
# COMPACT_ATOMS: atom_id res chain seq x y z
N MET A 1 6.82 2.36 18.89
CA MET A 1 6.91 0.89 19.01
C MET A 1 6.31 0.24 17.77
N PRO A 2 6.66 -1.02 17.39
CA PRO A 2 6.08 -1.66 16.20
C PRO A 2 4.54 -1.77 16.27
N ALA A 3 3.96 -1.84 17.48
CA ALA A 3 2.52 -1.80 17.69
C ALA A 3 1.87 -0.50 17.17
N ASP A 4 2.54 0.64 17.31
CA ASP A 4 2.03 1.94 16.83
C ASP A 4 2.00 1.97 15.30
N LEU A 5 3.01 1.40 14.65
CA LEU A 5 3.08 1.31 13.19
C LEU A 5 2.01 0.37 12.64
N VAL A 6 1.75 -0.76 13.31
CA VAL A 6 0.66 -1.67 12.97
C VAL A 6 -0.70 -0.97 13.11
N ALA A 7 -0.92 -0.18 14.17
CA ALA A 7 -2.15 0.60 14.33
C ALA A 7 -2.33 1.64 13.22
N ILE A 8 -1.24 2.28 12.76
CA ILE A 8 -1.26 3.18 11.60
C ILE A 8 -1.64 2.42 10.33
N LEU A 9 -1.05 1.24 10.08
CA LEU A 9 -1.41 0.41 8.91
C LEU A 9 -2.87 -0.04 8.94
N GLN A 10 -3.39 -0.44 10.10
CA GLN A 10 -4.81 -0.78 10.27
C GLN A 10 -5.71 0.43 9.97
N SER A 11 -5.33 1.62 10.44
CA SER A 11 -6.05 2.85 10.15
C SER A 11 -6.03 3.19 8.65
N LEU A 12 -4.87 3.04 7.99
CA LEU A 12 -4.73 3.23 6.54
C LEU A 12 -5.58 2.24 5.74
N ARG A 13 -5.59 0.97 6.15
CA ARG A 13 -6.43 -0.06 5.54
C ARG A 13 -7.91 0.33 5.60
N LEU A 14 -8.40 0.74 6.77
CA LEU A 14 -9.80 1.16 6.93
C LEU A 14 -10.12 2.40 6.10
N GLN A 15 -9.20 3.37 6.07
CA GLN A 15 -9.36 4.59 5.25
C GLN A 15 -9.48 4.25 3.77
N LEU A 16 -8.63 3.38 3.23
CA LEU A 16 -8.71 2.95 1.84
C LEU A 16 -9.98 2.17 1.53
N LEU A 17 -10.37 1.22 2.39
CA LEU A 17 -11.62 0.49 2.24
C LEU A 17 -12.86 1.41 2.23
N SER A 18 -12.81 2.52 2.97
CA SER A 18 -13.87 3.53 2.98
C SER A 18 -13.80 4.54 1.83
N LEU A 19 -12.69 4.57 1.08
CA LEU A 19 -12.43 5.57 0.07
C LEU A 19 -13.03 5.14 -1.28
N SER A 20 -14.17 5.75 -1.64
CA SER A 20 -14.76 5.56 -2.96
C SER A 20 -13.95 6.25 -4.06
N VAL A 21 -13.76 5.57 -5.20
CA VAL A 21 -13.15 6.13 -6.42
C VAL A 21 -13.93 7.35 -6.93
N THR A 22 -15.23 7.41 -6.66
CA THR A 22 -16.11 8.54 -7.04
C THR A 22 -16.08 9.70 -6.06
N ALA A 23 -15.35 9.59 -4.95
CA ALA A 23 -15.32 10.64 -3.92
C ALA A 23 -14.54 11.88 -4.38
N PRO A 24 -14.96 13.09 -3.98
CA PRO A 24 -14.15 14.28 -4.20
C PRO A 24 -12.81 14.14 -3.47
N TYR A 25 -11.74 14.63 -4.09
CA TYR A 25 -10.36 14.52 -3.57
C TYR A 25 -9.84 13.07 -3.41
N TYR A 26 -10.41 12.11 -4.13
CA TYR A 26 -9.92 10.72 -4.15
C TYR A 26 -8.40 10.63 -4.37
N ARG A 27 -7.89 11.24 -5.45
CA ARG A 27 -6.45 11.26 -5.78
C ARG A 27 -5.58 11.87 -4.68
N PRO A 28 -5.84 13.10 -4.18
CA PRO A 28 -5.11 13.68 -3.05
C PRO A 28 -5.10 12.80 -1.80
N ARG A 29 -6.22 12.14 -1.48
CA ARG A 29 -6.32 11.23 -0.33
C ARG A 29 -5.48 9.96 -0.54
N LEU A 30 -5.45 9.44 -1.76
CA LEU A 30 -4.65 8.27 -2.09
C LEU A 30 -3.14 8.59 -2.06
N LEU A 31 -2.73 9.76 -2.57
CA LEU A 31 -1.36 10.26 -2.44
C LEU A 31 -0.94 10.42 -0.98
N ARG A 32 -1.80 11.00 -0.14
CA ARG A 32 -1.54 11.12 1.30
C ARG A 32 -1.39 9.75 1.97
N SER A 33 -2.21 8.77 1.58
CA SER A 33 -2.11 7.40 2.09
C SER A 33 -0.77 6.75 1.70
N ILE A 34 -0.28 7.01 0.48
CA ILE A 34 1.05 6.58 0.04
C ILE A 34 2.15 7.23 0.88
N GLU A 35 2.08 8.54 1.14
CA GLU A 35 3.07 9.24 1.97
C GLU A 35 3.11 8.71 3.41
N GLN A 36 1.93 8.41 3.99
CA GLN A 36 1.84 7.78 5.31
C GLN A 36 2.44 6.37 5.32
N LEU A 37 2.24 5.61 4.24
CA LEU A 37 2.85 4.29 4.08
C LEU A 37 4.38 4.37 3.88
N GLU A 38 4.87 5.34 3.10
CA GLU A 38 6.31 5.62 2.94
C GLU A 38 6.96 5.91 4.30
N TYR A 39 6.29 6.70 5.15
CA TYR A 39 6.72 6.98 6.51
C TYR A 39 6.79 5.70 7.36
N VAL A 40 5.72 4.89 7.36
CA VAL A 40 5.69 3.62 8.11
C VAL A 40 6.83 2.69 7.68
N VAL A 41 7.06 2.54 6.37
CA VAL A 41 8.17 1.76 5.81
C VAL A 41 9.54 2.38 6.13
N GLY A 42 9.60 3.71 6.31
CA GLY A 42 10.77 4.47 6.76
C GLY A 42 11.15 4.22 8.21
N GLU A 43 10.16 4.17 9.10
CA GLU A 43 10.35 4.02 10.53
C GLU A 43 10.33 2.56 10.99
N TRP A 44 9.91 1.62 10.14
CA TRP A 44 9.82 0.22 10.54
C TRP A 44 11.20 -0.38 10.86
N PRO A 45 11.41 -0.87 12.09
CA PRO A 45 12.68 -1.49 12.47
C PRO A 45 12.91 -2.80 11.70
N LEU A 46 14.08 -2.94 11.07
CA LEU A 46 14.44 -4.10 10.23
C LEU A 46 14.27 -5.44 10.97
N LYS A 47 14.53 -5.47 12.28
CA LYS A 47 14.39 -6.66 13.13
C LYS A 47 12.97 -7.22 13.19
N TYR A 48 11.96 -6.36 12.98
CA TYR A 48 10.55 -6.72 13.05
C TYR A 48 9.87 -6.58 11.69
N TRP A 49 10.63 -6.56 10.59
CA TRP A 49 10.06 -6.48 9.26
C TRP A 49 9.11 -7.66 9.02
N PRO A 50 7.87 -7.41 8.55
CA PRO A 50 6.90 -8.46 8.36
C PRO A 50 7.41 -9.44 7.30
N THR A 51 7.55 -10.70 7.70
CA THR A 51 7.86 -11.85 6.84
C THR A 51 6.60 -12.64 6.48
N SER A 52 5.42 -12.04 6.69
CA SER A 52 4.14 -12.68 6.37
C SER A 52 3.88 -12.66 4.87
N PRO A 53 3.59 -13.80 4.22
CA PRO A 53 3.17 -13.82 2.83
C PRO A 53 1.78 -13.16 2.70
N ALA A 54 1.66 -12.22 1.78
CA ALA A 54 0.39 -11.55 1.49
C ALA A 54 -0.71 -12.57 1.14
N PRO A 55 -1.95 -12.44 1.67
CA PRO A 55 -3.05 -13.31 1.29
C PRO A 55 -3.43 -13.07 -0.18
N THR A 56 -3.14 -14.06 -1.02
CA THR A 56 -3.40 -14.00 -2.46
C THR A 56 -4.91 -14.19 -2.72
N HIS A 57 -5.68 -13.10 -2.71
CA HIS A 57 -7.08 -13.14 -3.15
C HIS A 57 -7.15 -13.03 -4.67
N GLY A 58 -7.07 -14.18 -5.36
CA GLY A 58 -7.38 -14.24 -6.78
C GLY A 58 -6.52 -15.23 -7.56
N LEU A 59 -6.90 -16.50 -7.49
CA LEU A 59 -6.64 -17.54 -8.48
C LEU A 59 -5.17 -17.98 -8.71
N LEU A 60 -4.94 -19.24 -8.30
CA LEU A 60 -3.99 -20.22 -8.84
C LEU A 60 -2.56 -20.23 -8.27
N ARG A 61 -2.39 -21.10 -7.25
CA ARG A 61 -1.33 -22.14 -7.18
C ARG A 61 0.07 -21.75 -7.68
N GLN A 62 0.64 -20.62 -7.27
CA GLN A 62 2.10 -20.38 -7.36
C GLN A 62 2.57 -19.09 -6.67
N ALA A 63 1.81 -18.55 -5.72
CA ALA A 63 2.31 -17.46 -4.90
C ALA A 63 3.39 -18.02 -3.96
N ARG A 64 4.63 -18.07 -4.46
CA ARG A 64 5.82 -18.05 -3.60
C ARG A 64 5.55 -16.99 -2.56
N SER A 65 5.78 -17.32 -1.30
CA SER A 65 5.73 -16.41 -0.16
C SER A 65 6.59 -15.18 -0.43
N TYR A 66 6.05 -14.22 -1.16
CA TYR A 66 6.78 -13.05 -1.62
C TYR A 66 6.53 -11.99 -0.57
N THR A 67 7.41 -11.99 0.42
CA THR A 67 7.58 -10.86 1.33
C THR A 67 8.40 -9.83 0.58
N PRO A 68 7.80 -8.72 0.12
CA PRO A 68 8.56 -7.68 -0.55
C PRO A 68 9.64 -7.18 0.40
N SER A 69 10.88 -7.10 -0.09
CA SER A 69 11.92 -6.43 0.65
C SER A 69 11.54 -4.96 0.83
N ARG A 70 12.03 -4.34 1.91
CA ARG A 70 11.81 -2.90 2.16
C ARG A 70 12.14 -2.01 0.95
N GLN A 71 13.16 -2.39 0.18
CA GLN A 71 13.56 -1.69 -1.04
C GLN A 71 12.55 -1.89 -2.18
N GLN A 72 12.04 -3.11 -2.37
CA GLN A 72 11.00 -3.40 -3.36
C GLN A 72 9.72 -2.63 -3.05
N LEU A 73 9.32 -2.60 -1.77
CA LEU A 73 8.12 -1.87 -1.33
C LEU A 73 8.26 -0.36 -1.57
N ARG A 74 9.43 0.22 -1.24
CA ARG A 74 9.73 1.63 -1.56
C ARG A 74 9.68 1.92 -3.06
N GLN A 75 10.21 1.03 -3.90
CA GLN A 75 10.14 1.19 -5.35
C GLN A 75 8.70 1.14 -5.86
N GLN A 76 7.89 0.20 -5.35
CA GLN A 76 6.47 0.10 -5.70
C GLN A 76 5.68 1.37 -5.31
N LEU A 77 5.92 1.91 -4.11
CA LEU A 77 5.31 3.16 -3.66
C LEU A 77 5.72 4.35 -4.53
N LEU A 78 7.00 4.43 -4.90
CA LEU A 78 7.50 5.50 -5.75
C LEU A 78 6.92 5.44 -7.17
N THR A 79 6.77 4.24 -7.72
CA THR A 79 6.09 4.02 -9.01
C THR A 79 4.62 4.40 -8.93
N LEU A 80 3.90 3.99 -7.88
CA LEU A 80 2.49 4.38 -7.65
C LEU A 80 2.35 5.90 -7.52
N LYS A 81 3.24 6.55 -6.75
CA LYS A 81 3.25 8.01 -6.54
C LYS A 81 3.45 8.77 -7.85
N ARG A 82 4.30 8.26 -8.75
CA ARG A 82 4.49 8.84 -10.09
C ARG A 82 3.25 8.63 -10.96
N ALA A 83 2.73 7.40 -11.01
CA ALA A 83 1.54 7.06 -11.78
C ALA A 83 0.28 7.86 -11.36
N LEU A 84 0.19 8.27 -10.09
CA LEU A 84 -0.89 9.13 -9.60
C LEU A 84 -0.69 10.63 -9.85
N ARG A 85 0.56 11.06 -10.07
CA ARG A 85 0.90 12.46 -10.38
C ARG A 85 0.83 12.75 -11.88
N ASP A 86 1.08 11.77 -12.73
CA ASP A 86 0.92 11.92 -14.17
C ASP A 86 -0.57 11.98 -14.51
N GLU A 87 -1.06 13.19 -14.77
CA GLU A 87 -2.50 13.50 -14.94
C GLU A 87 -3.14 12.81 -16.16
N GLU A 88 -2.33 12.33 -17.11
CA GLU A 88 -2.78 11.74 -18.39
C GLU A 88 -3.43 10.35 -18.24
N GLN A 89 -3.21 9.63 -17.13
CA GLN A 89 -3.81 8.32 -16.89
C GLN A 89 -5.09 8.42 -16.05
N VAL A 90 -6.15 8.97 -16.65
CA VAL A 90 -7.49 9.07 -16.02
C VAL A 90 -8.23 7.73 -15.99
N ILE A 91 -7.80 6.75 -16.80
CA ILE A 91 -8.70 5.66 -17.20
C ILE A 91 -8.81 4.53 -16.17
N ASP A 92 -7.81 4.27 -15.31
CA ASP A 92 -7.92 3.19 -14.32
C ASP A 92 -7.20 3.50 -13.00
N SER A 93 -7.90 4.17 -12.08
CA SER A 93 -7.42 4.43 -10.71
C SER A 93 -7.75 3.31 -9.71
N TYR A 94 -8.54 2.33 -10.13
CA TYR A 94 -8.93 1.15 -9.34
C TYR A 94 -7.75 0.16 -9.14
N PRO A 95 -6.94 -0.19 -10.15
CA PRO A 95 -5.74 -1.02 -9.94
C PRO A 95 -4.74 -0.39 -8.97
N GLN A 96 -4.57 0.95 -9.02
CA GLN A 96 -3.68 1.68 -8.11
C GLN A 96 -4.16 1.62 -6.66
N HIS A 97 -5.48 1.67 -6.45
CA HIS A 97 -6.10 1.48 -5.14
C HIS A 97 -5.85 0.08 -4.60
N GLN A 98 -6.10 -0.93 -5.43
CA GLN A 98 -5.98 -2.33 -5.05
C GLN A 98 -4.53 -2.68 -4.71
N LEU A 99 -3.57 -2.21 -5.53
CA LEU A 99 -2.14 -2.35 -5.25
C LEU A 99 -1.75 -1.71 -3.91
N LEU A 100 -2.26 -0.52 -3.60
CA LEU A 100 -1.96 0.13 -2.32
C LEU A 100 -2.51 -0.66 -1.13
N LEU A 101 -3.71 -1.21 -1.27
CA LEU A 101 -4.32 -2.05 -0.25
C LEU A 101 -3.55 -3.37 -0.06
N ASP A 102 -3.12 -4.01 -1.15
CA ASP A 102 -2.28 -5.20 -1.11
C ASP A 102 -0.95 -4.92 -0.40
N LEU A 103 -0.31 -3.79 -0.67
CA LEU A 103 0.94 -3.39 0.01
C LEU A 103 0.76 -3.21 1.51
N ILE A 104 -0.38 -2.67 1.96
CA ILE A 104 -0.70 -2.54 3.38
C ILE A 104 -0.96 -3.92 4.00
N LEU A 105 -1.66 -4.81 3.30
CA LEU A 105 -1.91 -6.17 3.76
C LEU A 105 -0.63 -7.00 3.85
N CYS A 106 0.36 -6.77 2.98
CA CYS A 106 1.69 -7.38 3.10
C CYS A 106 2.43 -7.00 4.39
N LEU A 107 2.09 -5.85 4.99
CA LEU A 107 2.79 -5.28 6.14
C LEU A 107 2.07 -5.49 7.48
N LEU A 108 0.81 -5.98 7.45
CA LEU A 108 0.01 -6.32 8.62
C LEU A 108 0.18 -7.79 9.00
#